data_AF-A0A8C5XJF9-F1
#
_entry.id   AF-A0A8C5XJF9-F1
#
_cell.length_a   1.000
_cell.length_b   1.000
_cell.length_c   1.000
_cell.angle_alpha   90.00
_cell.angle_beta   90.00
_cell.angle_gamma   90.00
#
_symmetry.space_group_name_H-M   'P 1'
#
loop_
_entity.id
_entity.type
_entity.pdbx_description
1 polymer ?
#
loop_
_entity_poly.entity_id
_entity_poly.type
_entity_poly.pdbx_seq_one_letter_code
_entity_poly.pdbx_strand_id
1 'polypeptide(L)'
;MDPRKVSELRAFVKMCQQDPSILHTEEMSFLREWGKVPPASQKAKSEETIKEEKTDRKHTEEPSSGESDLEIDNEGVIEPDTDAPQEMADENVEITEERVDQANVKKVAATEALNDGLLCSLSGCSE
;
A
#
# COMPACT_ATOMS: atom_id res chain seq x y z
N MET A 1 -1.20 32.16 -10.18
CA MET A 1 -2.41 31.47 -9.70
C MET A 1 -3.62 32.36 -9.97
N ASP A 2 -4.69 31.83 -10.55
CA ASP A 2 -5.93 32.59 -10.78
C ASP A 2 -6.63 32.89 -9.43
N PRO A 3 -7.04 34.14 -9.14
CA PRO A 3 -7.67 34.50 -7.87
C PRO A 3 -8.95 33.73 -7.56
N ARG A 4 -9.73 33.34 -8.58
CA ARG A 4 -10.97 32.57 -8.43
C ARG A 4 -10.66 31.16 -7.96
N LYS A 5 -9.61 30.53 -8.51
CA LYS A 5 -9.11 29.22 -8.06
C LYS A 5 -8.62 29.24 -6.61
N VAL A 6 -7.99 30.33 -6.17
CA VAL A 6 -7.62 30.50 -4.76
C VAL A 6 -8.85 30.63 -3.87
N SER A 7 -9.90 31.33 -4.33
CA SER A 7 -11.15 31.45 -3.59
C SER A 7 -11.89 30.12 -3.47
N GLU A 8 -11.99 29.35 -4.56
CA GLU A 8 -12.56 27.99 -4.59
C GLU A 8 -11.82 27.08 -3.61
N LEU A 9 -10.49 27.09 -3.62
CA LEU A 9 -9.68 26.29 -2.70
C LEU A 9 -9.91 26.68 -1.23
N ARG A 10 -10.01 27.98 -0.92
CA ARG A 10 -10.33 28.43 0.44
C ARG A 10 -11.71 27.97 0.90
N ALA A 11 -12.69 27.95 0.01
CA ALA A 11 -14.03 27.43 0.31
C ALA A 11 -13.99 25.92 0.56
N PHE A 12 -13.26 25.17 -0.27
CA PHE A 12 -13.05 23.73 -0.09
C PHE A 12 -12.38 23.41 1.26
N VAL A 13 -11.32 24.13 1.63
CA VAL A 13 -10.66 23.94 2.95
C VAL A 13 -11.63 24.18 4.10
N LYS A 14 -12.50 25.20 4.01
CA LYS A 14 -13.55 25.43 5.03
C LYS A 14 -14.56 24.27 5.08
N MET A 15 -14.90 23.69 3.94
CA MET A 15 -15.78 22.53 3.85
C MET A 15 -15.17 21.32 4.56
N CYS A 16 -13.89 21.02 4.31
CA CYS A 16 -13.18 19.94 4.99
C CYS A 16 -13.05 20.15 6.51
N GLN A 17 -13.01 21.41 6.98
CA GLN A 17 -13.01 21.72 8.41
C GLN A 17 -14.37 21.48 9.07
N GLN A 18 -15.45 21.67 8.32
CA GLN A 18 -16.82 21.43 8.79
C GLN A 18 -17.17 19.94 8.74
N ASP A 19 -16.70 19.25 7.70
CA ASP A 19 -16.94 17.84 7.48
C ASP A 19 -15.65 17.13 7.04
N PRO A 20 -14.94 16.47 7.99
CA PRO A 20 -13.73 15.72 7.68
C PRO A 20 -13.97 14.51 6.77
N SER A 21 -15.20 14.00 6.67
CA SER A 21 -15.53 12.80 5.87
C SER A 21 -15.15 12.94 4.39
N ILE A 22 -15.20 14.18 3.88
CA ILE A 22 -14.83 14.53 2.51
C ILE A 22 -13.39 14.12 2.18
N LEU A 23 -12.49 14.13 3.17
CA LEU A 23 -11.09 13.75 2.98
C LEU A 23 -10.88 12.23 2.94
N HIS A 24 -11.89 11.42 3.24
CA HIS A 24 -11.81 9.95 3.24
C HIS A 24 -12.18 9.30 1.90
N THR A 25 -12.66 10.08 0.92
CA THR A 25 -12.96 9.56 -0.42
C THR A 25 -11.70 9.15 -1.18
N GLU A 26 -11.85 8.26 -2.17
CA GLU A 26 -10.73 7.81 -3.02
C GLU A 26 -10.12 8.98 -3.82
N GLU A 27 -10.97 9.92 -4.28
CA GLU A 27 -10.56 11.11 -5.03
C GLU A 27 -9.65 12.05 -4.21
N MET A 28 -9.75 12.06 -2.88
CA MET A 28 -8.95 12.91 -1.99
C MET A 28 -7.70 12.20 -1.43
N SER A 29 -7.39 10.99 -1.91
CA SER A 29 -6.24 10.20 -1.47
C SER A 29 -4.91 10.94 -1.61
N PHE A 30 -4.74 11.70 -2.70
CA PHE A 30 -3.54 12.49 -2.94
C PHE A 30 -3.31 13.59 -1.87
N LEU A 31 -4.37 14.14 -1.27
CA LEU A 31 -4.24 15.13 -0.19
C LEU A 31 -3.75 14.49 1.11
N ARG A 32 -4.17 13.25 1.38
CA ARG A 32 -3.70 12.47 2.53
C ARG A 32 -2.23 12.10 2.38
N GLU A 33 -1.84 11.69 1.17
CA GLU A 33 -0.44 11.42 0.84
C GLU A 33 0.42 12.69 0.96
N TRP A 34 -0.09 13.82 0.46
CA TRP A 34 0.59 15.11 0.61
C TRP A 34 0.77 15.53 2.08
N GLY A 35 -0.21 15.28 2.94
CA GLY A 35 -0.11 15.55 4.38
C GLY A 35 0.90 14.68 5.13
N LYS A 36 1.33 13.56 4.55
CA LYS A 36 2.40 12.69 5.09
C LYS A 36 3.80 13.10 4.66
N VAL A 37 3.92 13.99 3.66
CA VAL A 37 5.23 14.46 3.20
C VAL A 37 5.88 15.27 4.33
N PRO A 38 7.02 14.84 4.88
CA PRO A 38 7.69 15.59 5.91
C PRO A 38 8.06 16.99 5.37
N PRO A 39 7.86 18.07 6.15
CA PRO A 39 8.24 19.40 5.71
C PRO A 39 9.71 19.38 5.33
N ALA A 40 10.04 19.94 4.17
CA ALA A 40 11.39 19.96 3.64
C ALA A 40 12.37 20.42 4.73
N SER A 41 13.31 19.51 5.05
CA SER A 41 14.33 19.64 6.09
C SER A 41 15.02 21.01 6.05
N GLN A 42 14.53 21.94 6.86
CA GLN A 42 15.36 23.05 7.34
C GLN A 42 16.18 22.48 8.50
N LYS A 43 17.44 22.18 8.20
CA LYS A 43 18.45 21.78 9.19
C LYS A 43 18.47 22.75 10.37
N ALA A 44 18.44 22.16 11.55
CA ALA A 44 19.23 22.48 12.75
C ALA A 44 18.41 22.87 14.01
N LYS A 45 18.57 21.98 15.01
CA LYS A 45 19.00 22.27 16.39
C LYS A 45 17.92 22.20 17.50
N SER A 46 18.09 21.11 18.28
CA SER A 46 18.09 21.01 19.75
C SER A 46 16.79 21.15 20.56
N GLU A 47 16.51 20.04 21.28
CA GLU A 47 16.46 19.96 22.75
C GLU A 47 15.19 20.41 23.50
N GLU A 48 14.54 19.37 24.04
CA GLU A 48 13.97 19.19 25.39
C GLU A 48 13.07 20.25 26.08
N THR A 49 11.93 19.72 26.54
CA THR A 49 11.18 19.99 27.79
C THR A 49 10.17 21.14 27.91
N ILE A 50 9.22 20.85 28.82
CA ILE A 50 8.23 21.67 29.54
C ILE A 50 6.81 21.57 28.93
N LYS A 51 5.93 20.67 29.40
CA LYS A 51 5.20 20.53 30.70
C LYS A 51 3.81 21.19 30.64
N GLU A 52 2.80 20.35 30.94
CA GLU A 52 1.44 20.63 31.44
C GLU A 52 0.52 21.57 30.63
N GLU A 53 -0.68 21.07 30.26
CA GLU A 53 -1.91 21.31 31.03
C GLU A 53 -3.18 20.91 30.23
N LYS A 54 -3.82 19.84 30.70
CA LYS A 54 -5.27 19.70 30.96
C LYS A 54 -6.20 20.58 30.10
N THR A 55 -7.02 19.97 29.26
CA THR A 55 -8.42 20.39 29.13
C THR A 55 -9.29 19.24 28.62
N ASP A 56 -10.18 18.83 29.52
CA ASP A 56 -11.40 18.08 29.28
C ASP A 56 -12.11 18.55 28.01
N ARG A 57 -12.27 17.63 27.04
CA ARG A 57 -13.29 17.71 26.00
C ARG A 57 -13.87 16.32 25.81
N LYS A 58 -14.92 16.07 26.60
CA LYS A 58 -16.13 15.31 26.23
C LYS A 58 -15.98 14.53 24.91
N HIS A 59 -15.55 13.28 25.03
CA HIS A 59 -15.70 12.29 23.98
C HIS A 59 -17.20 12.06 23.80
N THR A 60 -17.80 12.76 22.85
CA THR A 60 -19.06 12.32 22.26
C THR A 60 -18.68 11.08 21.46
N GLU A 61 -18.93 9.90 22.02
CA GLU A 61 -19.05 8.66 21.27
C GLU A 61 -20.14 8.89 20.23
N GLU A 62 -19.74 9.23 19.00
CA GLU A 62 -20.53 8.83 17.85
C GLU A 62 -20.61 7.29 17.92
N PRO A 63 -21.80 6.68 17.79
CA PRO A 63 -21.84 5.26 17.56
C PRO A 63 -21.12 5.05 16.23
N SER A 64 -19.87 4.58 16.31
CA SER A 64 -19.19 3.89 15.22
C SER A 64 -20.26 2.99 14.62
N SER A 65 -20.76 3.37 13.44
CA SER A 65 -21.70 2.55 12.70
C SER A 65 -21.00 1.23 12.54
N GLY A 66 -21.53 0.22 13.24
CA GLY A 66 -20.90 -1.07 13.36
C GLY A 66 -20.44 -1.51 12.00
N GLU A 67 -19.12 -1.62 11.84
CA GLU A 67 -18.55 -2.50 10.83
C GLU A 67 -19.35 -3.80 10.99
N SER A 68 -20.14 -4.14 9.97
CA SER A 68 -20.96 -5.33 10.03
C SER A 68 -20.01 -6.47 10.30
N ASP A 69 -20.08 -7.03 11.51
CA ASP A 69 -19.43 -8.26 11.91
C ASP A 69 -20.03 -9.38 11.06
N LEU A 70 -19.60 -9.42 9.81
CA LEU A 70 -19.88 -10.50 8.89
C LEU A 70 -18.89 -11.58 9.28
N GLU A 71 -19.40 -12.64 9.89
CA GLU A 71 -18.66 -13.87 10.13
C GLU A 71 -18.13 -14.36 8.77
N ILE A 72 -16.87 -14.06 8.46
CA ILE A 72 -16.22 -14.58 7.26
C ILE A 72 -15.94 -16.05 7.53
N ASP A 73 -16.53 -16.91 6.72
CA ASP A 73 -16.25 -18.34 6.73
C ASP A 73 -14.77 -18.57 6.43
N ASN A 74 -14.10 -19.32 7.31
CA ASN A 74 -12.70 -19.68 7.17
C ASN A 74 -12.50 -21.05 6.51
N GLU A 75 -13.57 -21.65 5.96
CA GLU A 75 -13.47 -22.89 5.19
C GLU A 75 -12.57 -22.67 3.96
N GLY A 76 -11.46 -23.41 3.91
CA GLY A 76 -10.45 -23.32 2.86
C GLY A 76 -9.29 -22.34 3.14
N VAL A 77 -9.26 -21.67 4.30
CA VAL A 77 -8.09 -20.85 4.71
C VAL A 77 -6.94 -21.78 5.11
N ILE A 78 -5.82 -21.66 4.41
CA ILE A 78 -4.57 -22.37 4.72
C ILE A 78 -3.61 -21.46 5.48
N GLU A 79 -2.69 -22.08 6.22
CA GLU A 79 -1.60 -21.36 6.88
C GLU A 79 -0.67 -20.71 5.83
N PRO A 80 -0.03 -19.57 6.17
CA PRO A 80 0.93 -18.95 5.28
C PRO A 80 2.16 -19.86 5.09
N ASP A 81 2.65 -19.92 3.85
CA ASP A 81 3.90 -20.63 3.56
C ASP A 81 5.07 -19.98 4.32
N THR A 82 5.91 -20.82 4.92
CA THR A 82 7.13 -20.40 5.66
C THR A 82 8.40 -20.66 4.83
N ASP A 83 8.25 -20.87 3.53
CA ASP A 83 9.35 -21.17 2.63
C ASP A 83 10.27 -19.95 2.43
N ALA A 84 11.50 -20.23 1.98
CA ALA A 84 12.40 -19.18 1.57
C ALA A 84 11.79 -18.36 0.40
N PRO A 85 12.12 -17.07 0.29
CA PRO A 85 11.71 -16.28 -0.87
C PRO A 85 12.09 -17.00 -2.17
N GLN A 86 11.19 -17.02 -3.15
CA GLN A 86 11.45 -17.59 -4.46
C GLN A 86 12.69 -16.96 -5.09
N GLU A 87 13.47 -17.76 -5.82
CA GLU A 87 14.66 -17.27 -6.52
C GLU A 87 14.23 -16.30 -7.62
N MET A 88 14.63 -15.03 -7.48
CA MET A 88 14.48 -14.01 -8.50
C MET A 88 15.83 -13.82 -9.20
N ALA A 89 15.80 -13.72 -10.52
CA ALA A 89 17.00 -13.38 -11.30
C ALA A 89 17.50 -11.96 -10.99
N ASP A 90 18.78 -11.70 -11.23
CA ASP A 90 19.38 -10.38 -11.05
C ASP A 90 18.87 -9.39 -12.13
N GLU A 91 18.28 -8.29 -11.69
CA GLU A 91 17.74 -7.22 -12.54
C GLU A 91 18.81 -6.51 -13.40
N ASN A 92 20.08 -6.59 -13.02
CA ASN A 92 21.18 -5.92 -13.71
C ASN A 92 21.82 -6.78 -14.80
N VAL A 93 21.39 -8.04 -14.96
CA VAL A 93 21.92 -8.93 -15.99
C VAL A 93 21.43 -8.47 -17.36
N GLU A 94 22.36 -8.32 -18.30
CA GLU A 94 22.03 -7.97 -19.68
C GLU A 94 21.17 -9.09 -20.32
N ILE A 95 20.00 -8.69 -20.81
CA ILE A 95 19.09 -9.53 -21.57
C ILE A 95 19.57 -9.55 -23.02
N THR A 96 20.37 -10.56 -23.36
CA THR A 96 20.79 -10.83 -24.74
C THR A 96 19.71 -11.60 -25.50
N GLU A 97 19.70 -11.50 -26.83
CA GLU A 97 18.75 -12.21 -27.72
C GLU A 97 18.74 -13.72 -27.46
N GLU A 98 19.93 -14.33 -27.29
CA GLU A 98 20.06 -15.75 -26.95
C GLU A 98 19.35 -16.12 -25.63
N ARG A 99 19.41 -15.25 -24.60
CA ARG A 99 18.72 -15.51 -23.32
C ARG A 99 17.22 -15.37 -23.44
N VAL A 100 16.73 -14.48 -24.31
CA VAL A 100 15.29 -14.36 -24.61
C VAL A 100 14.77 -15.64 -25.25
N ASP A 101 15.50 -16.17 -26.24
CA ASP A 101 15.12 -17.42 -26.91
C ASP A 101 15.10 -18.60 -25.92
N GLN A 102 16.13 -18.73 -25.09
CA GLN A 102 16.18 -19.76 -24.05
C GLN A 102 15.04 -19.61 -23.04
N ALA A 103 14.72 -18.39 -22.61
CA ALA A 103 13.62 -18.13 -21.70
C ALA A 103 12.27 -18.50 -22.33
N ASN A 104 12.07 -18.21 -23.63
CA ASN A 104 10.84 -18.57 -24.32
C ASN A 104 10.68 -20.10 -24.46
N VAL A 105 11.77 -20.84 -24.73
CA VAL A 105 11.75 -22.32 -24.73
C VAL A 105 11.35 -22.85 -23.35
N LYS A 106 11.97 -22.34 -22.27
CA LYS A 106 11.62 -22.74 -20.89
C LYS A 106 10.18 -22.39 -20.52
N LYS A 107 9.66 -21.24 -20.99
CA LYS A 107 8.26 -20.85 -20.78
C LYS A 107 7.29 -21.86 -21.40
N VAL A 108 7.57 -22.33 -22.62
CA VAL A 108 6.75 -23.34 -23.29
C VAL A 108 6.79 -24.65 -22.50
N ALA A 109 7.98 -25.15 -22.14
CA ALA A 109 8.12 -26.36 -21.35
C ALA A 109 7.41 -26.27 -19.98
N ALA A 110 7.49 -25.12 -19.31
CA ALA A 110 6.79 -24.90 -18.05
C ALA A 110 5.26 -24.91 -18.21
N THR A 111 4.76 -24.34 -19.30
CA THR A 111 3.32 -24.35 -19.62
C THR A 111 2.83 -25.77 -19.92
N GLU A 112 3.64 -26.58 -20.61
CA GLU A 112 3.34 -27.99 -20.88
C GLU A 112 3.29 -28.81 -19.57
N ALA A 113 4.29 -28.67 -18.69
CA ALA A 113 4.30 -29.36 -17.40
C ALA A 113 3.13 -28.96 -16.50
N LEU A 114 2.66 -27.70 -16.57
CA LEU A 114 1.46 -27.26 -15.87
C LEU A 114 0.21 -27.99 -16.39
N ASN A 115 0.07 -28.11 -17.72
CA ASN A 115 -1.05 -28.83 -18.33
C ASN A 115 -1.05 -30.33 -17.99
N ASP A 116 0.13 -30.93 -17.84
CA ASP A 116 0.30 -32.34 -17.45
C ASP A 116 0.21 -32.57 -15.93
N GLY A 117 0.03 -31.51 -15.13
CA GLY A 117 -0.11 -31.59 -13.67
C GLY A 117 1.20 -31.82 -12.91
N LEU A 118 2.37 -31.64 -13.56
CA LEU A 118 3.69 -31.84 -12.98
C LEU A 118 4.26 -30.57 -12.34
N LEU A 119 3.49 -29.96 -11.43
CA LEU A 119 3.80 -28.64 -10.85
C LEU A 119 5.11 -28.61 -10.03
N CYS A 120 5.47 -29.71 -9.37
CA CYS A 120 6.69 -29.79 -8.56
C CYS A 120 7.99 -29.80 -9.40
N SER A 121 7.91 -30.09 -10.70
CA SER A 121 9.10 -30.07 -11.57
C SER A 121 9.53 -28.65 -11.97
N LEU A 122 8.71 -27.64 -11.67
CA LEU A 122 8.92 -26.24 -12.03
C LEU A 122 9.54 -25.42 -10.90
N SER A 123 9.22 -25.78 -9.65
CA SER A 123 10.05 -25.39 -8.51
C SER A 123 11.31 -26.23 -8.60
N GLY A 124 12.49 -25.62 -8.57
CA GLY A 124 13.77 -26.33 -8.52
C GLY A 124 13.95 -27.09 -7.20
N CYS A 125 13.06 -28.03 -6.89
CA CYS A 125 13.24 -29.03 -5.86
C CYS A 125 14.50 -29.81 -6.24
N SER A 126 15.62 -29.44 -5.61
CA SER A 126 16.82 -30.27 -5.64
C SER A 126 16.44 -31.67 -5.15
N GLU A 127 16.95 -32.67 -5.86
CA GLU A 127 17.00 -34.08 -5.42
C GLU A 127 17.60 -34.23 -4.01
#